data_AF-A0AAV3UMG7-F1
#
_entry.id   AF-A0AAV3UMG7-F1
#
_cell.length_a   1.000
_cell.length_b   1.000
_cell.length_c   1.000
_cell.angle_alpha   90.00
_cell.angle_beta   90.00
_cell.angle_gamma   90.00
#
_symmetry.space_group_name_H-M   'P 1'
#
loop_
_entity.id
_entity.type
_entity.pdbx_description
1 polymer ?
#
loop_
_entity_poly.entity_id
_entity_poly.type
_entity_poly.pdbx_seq_one_letter_code
_entity_poly.pdbx_strand_id
1 'polypeptide(L)'
;MKNDVHLVKLSQISRFLDGESNLTAQKRGVSALERVLAKYEDESVVIGGHGNLMTLILNHYDDRFDFDFWNGKLTMPDIYEARFDGRGMVEIERLYSSPE
;
A
#
# COMPACT_ATOMS: atom_id res chain seq x y z
N MET A 1 24.16 -9.02 -41.13
CA MET A 1 24.65 -8.62 -39.78
C MET A 1 24.68 -7.10 -39.71
N LYS A 2 23.57 -6.49 -39.29
CA LYS A 2 23.46 -5.08 -38.89
C LYS A 2 22.54 -5.08 -37.69
N ASN A 3 22.97 -4.35 -36.66
CA ASN A 3 22.47 -4.43 -35.29
C ASN A 3 21.17 -3.64 -35.15
N ASP A 4 20.07 -4.32 -34.81
CA ASP A 4 18.89 -3.70 -34.25
C ASP A 4 19.11 -3.53 -32.74
N VAL A 5 19.56 -2.34 -32.34
CA VAL A 5 19.53 -1.95 -30.93
C VAL A 5 18.09 -1.61 -30.58
N HIS A 6 17.35 -2.60 -30.07
CA HIS A 6 16.08 -2.34 -29.42
C HIS A 6 16.33 -1.63 -28.08
N LEU A 7 16.12 -0.32 -28.07
CA LEU A 7 15.98 0.47 -26.84
C LEU A 7 14.76 -0.04 -26.07
N VAL A 8 14.99 -0.95 -25.13
CA VAL A 8 14.00 -1.36 -24.13
C VAL A 8 13.74 -0.15 -23.24
N LYS A 9 12.49 0.34 -23.23
CA LYS A 9 12.03 1.42 -22.35
C LYS A 9 12.35 1.08 -20.89
N LEU A 10 13.19 1.90 -20.28
CA LEU A 10 13.63 1.85 -18.88
C LEU A 10 12.54 2.26 -17.87
N SER A 11 11.31 1.76 -18.02
CA SER A 11 10.21 2.01 -17.07
C SER A 11 9.71 0.74 -16.36
N GLN A 12 10.47 -0.36 -16.45
CA GLN A 12 10.17 -1.63 -15.80
C GLN A 12 11.39 -2.16 -15.05
N ILE A 13 11.68 -1.57 -13.89
CA ILE A 13 12.63 -2.10 -12.90
C ILE A 13 11.74 -2.54 -11.72
N SER A 14 11.69 -3.76 -11.19
CA SER A 14 12.44 -5.01 -11.34
C SER A 14 11.42 -6.14 -11.11
N ARG A 15 11.32 -7.06 -12.07
CA ARG A 15 10.52 -8.29 -11.98
C ARG A 15 11.47 -9.42 -11.56
N PHE A 16 11.42 -9.87 -10.31
CA PHE A 16 11.68 -11.30 -10.08
C PHE A 16 10.66 -12.04 -10.93
N LEU A 17 11.07 -13.03 -11.75
CA LEU A 17 10.26 -13.55 -12.85
C LEU A 17 8.82 -13.97 -12.46
N ASP A 18 8.61 -14.29 -11.17
CA ASP A 18 7.34 -14.69 -10.54
C ASP A 18 6.95 -13.86 -9.29
N GLY A 19 7.56 -12.69 -9.07
CA GLY A 19 7.24 -11.79 -7.95
C GLY A 19 6.10 -10.80 -8.27
N GLU A 20 5.44 -10.28 -7.24
CA GLU A 20 4.44 -9.21 -7.38
C GLU A 20 5.10 -7.83 -7.30
N SER A 21 4.75 -6.91 -8.21
CA SER A 21 5.22 -5.51 -8.15
C SER A 21 4.44 -4.71 -7.10
N ASN A 22 5.03 -3.65 -6.53
CA ASN A 22 4.33 -2.74 -5.61
C ASN A 22 3.04 -2.17 -6.20
N LEU A 23 3.04 -1.83 -7.49
CA LEU A 23 1.84 -1.33 -8.17
C LEU A 23 0.74 -2.41 -8.26
N THR A 24 1.12 -3.66 -8.53
CA THR A 24 0.18 -4.79 -8.56
C THR A 24 -0.38 -5.07 -7.17
N ALA A 25 0.50 -5.13 -6.16
CA ALA A 25 0.14 -5.36 -4.77
C ALA A 25 -0.77 -4.25 -4.22
N GLN A 26 -0.47 -2.98 -4.51
CA GLN A 26 -1.30 -1.84 -4.13
C GLN A 26 -2.70 -1.96 -4.72
N LYS A 27 -2.82 -2.18 -6.04
CA LYS A 27 -4.13 -2.36 -6.70
C LYS A 27 -4.93 -3.51 -6.09
N ARG A 28 -4.28 -4.65 -5.82
CA ARG A 28 -4.91 -5.80 -5.17
C ARG A 28 -5.35 -5.49 -3.74
N GLY A 29 -4.52 -4.79 -2.98
CA GLY A 29 -4.78 -4.39 -1.60
C GLY A 29 -5.95 -3.41 -1.49
N VAL A 30 -5.94 -2.35 -2.30
CA VAL A 30 -7.03 -1.35 -2.35
C VAL A 30 -8.34 -2.02 -2.74
N SER A 31 -8.35 -2.85 -3.80
CA SER A 31 -9.56 -3.58 -4.20
C SER A 31 -10.07 -4.54 -3.10
N ALA A 32 -9.18 -5.13 -2.30
CA ALA A 32 -9.58 -5.92 -1.14
C ALA A 32 -10.19 -5.05 -0.04
N LEU A 33 -9.59 -3.88 0.26
CA LEU A 33 -10.10 -2.94 1.24
C LEU A 33 -11.48 -2.38 0.84
N GLU A 34 -11.66 -1.98 -0.42
CA GLU A 34 -12.96 -1.49 -0.93
C GLU A 34 -14.08 -2.52 -0.75
N ARG A 35 -13.78 -3.82 -0.92
CA ARG A 35 -14.74 -4.90 -0.67
C ARG A 35 -15.06 -5.06 0.80
N VAL A 36 -14.10 -4.80 1.69
CA VAL A 36 -14.33 -4.81 3.15
C VAL A 36 -15.21 -3.62 3.53
N LEU A 37 -14.87 -2.40 3.09
CA LEU A 37 -15.64 -1.19 3.34
C LEU A 37 -17.09 -1.32 2.87
N ALA A 38 -17.32 -1.88 1.67
CA ALA A 38 -18.67 -2.09 1.14
C ALA A 38 -19.45 -3.20 1.86
N LYS A 39 -18.77 -4.18 2.48
CA LYS A 39 -19.43 -5.29 3.17
C LYS A 39 -19.80 -4.94 4.61
N TYR A 40 -19.00 -4.12 5.26
CA TYR A 40 -19.13 -3.73 6.66
C TYR A 40 -19.37 -2.21 6.75
N GLU A 41 -20.35 -1.73 5.99
CA GLU A 41 -20.75 -0.32 5.99
C GLU A 41 -21.22 0.07 7.41
N ASP A 42 -20.82 1.25 7.87
CA ASP A 42 -21.07 1.79 9.21
C ASP A 42 -20.51 0.97 10.40
N GLU A 43 -19.62 0.01 10.13
CA GLU A 43 -18.95 -0.80 11.16
C GLU A 43 -17.45 -0.49 11.27
N SER A 44 -16.89 -0.65 12.48
CA SER A 44 -15.44 -0.61 12.70
C SER A 44 -14.81 -1.98 12.43
N VAL A 45 -13.88 -2.06 11.49
CA VAL A 45 -13.19 -3.30 11.11
C VAL A 45 -11.69 -3.23 11.45
N VAL A 46 -11.17 -4.29 12.08
CA VAL A 46 -9.72 -4.45 12.31
C VAL A 46 -9.13 -5.37 11.24
N ILE A 47 -8.08 -4.92 10.55
CA ILE A 47 -7.37 -5.68 9.53
C ILE A 47 -5.94 -5.95 9.99
N GLY A 48 -5.55 -7.22 10.05
CA GLY A 48 -4.16 -7.64 10.29
C GLY A 48 -3.45 -8.02 8.98
N GLY A 49 -2.17 -7.66 8.85
CA GLY A 49 -1.41 -7.92 7.64
C GLY A 49 0.09 -7.66 7.76
N HIS A 50 0.72 -7.38 6.62
CA HIS A 50 2.15 -7.09 6.53
C HIS A 50 2.40 -5.60 6.26
N GLY A 51 3.48 -5.07 6.84
CA GLY A 51 3.83 -3.66 6.78
C GLY A 51 3.93 -3.10 5.36
N ASN A 52 4.58 -3.82 4.44
CA ASN A 52 4.70 -3.38 3.04
C ASN A 52 3.33 -3.18 2.37
N LEU A 53 2.43 -4.17 2.49
CA LEU A 53 1.10 -4.06 1.88
C LEU A 53 0.26 -2.97 2.56
N MET A 54 0.38 -2.82 3.88
CA MET A 54 -0.27 -1.74 4.61
C MET A 54 0.21 -0.37 4.11
N THR A 55 1.52 -0.15 4.00
CA THR A 55 2.07 1.10 3.45
C THR A 55 1.54 1.35 2.04
N LEU A 56 1.53 0.35 1.16
CA LEU A 56 1.01 0.50 -0.20
C LEU A 56 -0.48 0.89 -0.23
N ILE A 57 -1.30 0.31 0.65
CA ILE A 57 -2.73 0.65 0.74
C ILE A 57 -2.91 2.08 1.26
N LEU A 58 -2.20 2.47 2.33
CA LEU A 58 -2.28 3.83 2.87
C LEU A 58 -1.78 4.86 1.85
N ASN A 59 -0.70 4.55 1.12
CA ASN A 59 -0.14 5.37 0.04
C ASN A 59 -1.15 5.71 -1.07
N HIS A 60 -2.11 4.82 -1.31
CA HIS A 60 -3.15 5.08 -2.31
C HIS A 60 -4.03 6.27 -1.94
N TYR A 61 -4.26 6.50 -0.65
CA TYR A 61 -5.11 7.57 -0.14
C TYR A 61 -4.33 8.79 0.33
N ASP A 62 -3.06 8.61 0.72
CA ASP A 62 -2.22 9.66 1.29
C ASP A 62 -0.75 9.42 0.92
N ASP A 63 -0.18 10.35 0.15
CA ASP A 63 1.15 10.22 -0.42
C ASP A 63 2.29 10.27 0.61
N ARG A 64 2.01 10.69 1.85
CA ARG A 64 2.97 10.68 2.97
C ARG A 64 3.44 9.28 3.35
N PHE A 65 2.68 8.24 2.98
CA PHE A 65 3.05 6.84 3.18
C PHE A 65 3.93 6.33 2.03
N ASP A 66 5.08 6.95 1.84
CA ASP A 66 6.00 6.66 0.76
C ASP A 66 7.10 5.64 1.16
N PHE A 67 8.15 5.55 0.34
CA PHE A 67 9.30 4.70 0.62
C PHE A 67 10.04 5.11 1.90
N ASP A 68 10.16 6.42 2.18
CA ASP A 68 10.87 6.90 3.37
C ASP A 68 10.10 6.56 4.64
N PHE A 69 8.76 6.64 4.57
CA PHE A 69 7.91 6.11 5.62
C PHE A 69 8.14 4.61 5.83
N TRP A 70 8.07 3.79 4.76
CA TRP A 70 8.25 2.34 4.85
C TRP A 70 9.61 1.94 5.43
N ASN A 71 10.67 2.58 4.97
CA ASN A 71 12.05 2.21 5.31
C ASN A 71 12.49 2.75 6.67
N GLY A 72 11.95 3.88 7.12
CA GLY A 72 12.46 4.60 8.29
C GLY A 72 11.46 4.90 9.41
N LYS A 73 10.15 4.89 9.15
CA LYS A 73 9.13 5.30 10.14
C LYS A 73 8.20 4.17 10.58
N LEU A 74 7.98 3.19 9.71
CA LEU A 74 7.14 2.04 9.98
C LEU A 74 7.79 1.17 11.07
N THR A 75 7.06 0.90 12.15
CA THR A 75 7.49 -0.02 13.21
C THR A 75 6.80 -1.37 13.09
N MET A 76 7.18 -2.34 13.92
CA MET A 76 6.46 -3.61 14.04
C MET A 76 6.40 -4.02 15.53
N PRO A 77 5.20 -4.06 16.15
CA PRO A 77 3.90 -3.72 15.57
C PRO A 77 3.72 -2.22 15.32
N ASP A 78 2.72 -1.88 14.49
CA ASP A 78 2.32 -0.50 14.17
C ASP A 78 0.82 -0.50 13.84
N ILE A 79 0.07 0.47 14.36
CA ILE A 79 -1.40 0.52 14.26
C ILE A 79 -1.81 1.87 13.72
N TYR A 80 -2.61 1.86 12.66
CA TYR A 80 -3.21 3.04 12.05
C TYR A 80 -4.73 2.92 12.04
N GLU A 81 -5.42 4.02 12.31
CA GLU A 81 -6.85 4.17 12.07
C GLU A 81 -7.04 4.98 10.80
N ALA A 82 -7.86 4.45 9.88
CA ALA A 82 -8.27 5.16 8.67
C ALA A 82 -9.79 5.33 8.70
N ARG A 83 -10.25 6.59 8.66
CA ARG A 83 -11.67 6.96 8.67
C ARG A 83 -12.13 7.23 7.24
N PHE A 84 -13.29 6.69 6.89
CA PHE A 84 -13.90 6.82 5.57
C PHE A 84 -15.32 7.37 5.68
N ASP A 85 -15.70 8.21 4.72
CA ASP A 85 -17.08 8.60 4.42
C ASP A 85 -17.46 7.94 3.08
N GLY A 86 -18.21 6.84 3.17
CA GLY A 86 -18.41 5.91 2.06
C GLY A 86 -17.07 5.34 1.54
N ARG A 87 -16.66 5.80 0.35
CA ARG A 87 -15.35 5.43 -0.25
C ARG A 87 -14.30 6.53 -0.17
N GLY A 88 -14.67 7.72 0.33
CA GLY A 88 -13.75 8.83 0.50
C GLY A 88 -12.98 8.67 1.80
N MET A 89 -11.65 8.56 1.73
CA MET A 89 -10.80 8.64 2.91
C MET A 89 -10.88 10.07 3.48
N VAL A 90 -11.16 10.16 4.79
CA VAL A 90 -11.30 11.43 5.53
C VAL A 90 -10.04 11.72 6.31
N GLU A 91 -9.54 10.72 7.04
CA GLU A 91 -8.38 10.87 7.92
C GLU A 91 -7.64 9.55 8.10
N ILE A 92 -6.31 9.64 8.27
CA ILE A 92 -5.46 8.54 8.71
C ILE A 92 -4.61 9.01 9.89
N GLU A 93 -4.75 8.33 11.03
CA GLU A 93 -4.00 8.61 12.26
C GLU A 93 -3.20 7.36 12.69
N ARG A 94 -1.99 7.57 13.22
CA ARG A 94 -1.19 6.51 13.83
C ARG A 94 -1.57 6.38 15.30
N LEU A 95 -2.17 5.25 15.68
CA LEU A 95 -2.62 4.98 17.04
C LEU A 95 -1.55 4.38 17.94
N TYR A 96 -0.59 3.64 17.37
CA TYR A 96 0.47 3.00 18.13
C TYR A 96 1.70 2.76 17.27
N SER A 97 2.88 2.97 17.86
CA SER A 97 4.17 2.53 17.33
C SER A 97 4.95 1.80 18.41
N SER A 98 5.75 0.79 18.03
CA SER A 98 6.70 0.20 18.98
C SER A 98 7.67 1.29 19.47
N PRO A 99 7.99 1.32 20.78
CA PRO A 99 9.12 2.10 21.25
C PRO A 99 10.42 1.61 20.60
N GLU A 100 11.39 2.52 20.43
CA GLU A 100 12.76 2.22 20.02
C GLU A 100 13.51 1.36 21.04
#